data_AF-A0A1P8YGZ7-F1
#
_entry.id   AF-A0A1P8YGZ7-F1
#
_cell.length_a   1.000
_cell.length_b   1.000
_cell.length_c   1.000
_cell.angle_alpha   90.00
_cell.angle_beta   90.00
_cell.angle_gamma   90.00
#
_symmetry.space_group_name_H-M   'P 1'
#
loop_
_entity.id
_entity.type
_entity.pdbx_description
1 polymer ?
#
loop_
_entity_poly.entity_id
_entity_poly.type
_entity_poly.pdbx_seq_one_letter_code
_entity_poly.pdbx_strand_id
1 'polypeptide(L)'
;MPALAPSRSFNPMSMRMIRSASKDDIVRITEAHGTAAQLAIDSGFDAVEIHFGHNYFASSFLSPKLNHRKDSYGGSLANRARVVLETARTVRAAVGDRVAILAKLNMDDGVPGGFWVDEAIQVAQWLEADGSVDALELTMGSSLLNPMYLFKGDAPVREFAAAMPQPVRLGVQLIGKQMFHAYPYRDLFMLEQARQIRAAVKLPLVLLGGVTDKAGMDTAMAEGFEFVAMARALLREPDLVNRIAEDARAKSLCIHCNKCMPTIFSGARCVLVERAG
;
A
#
# COMPACT_ATOMS: atom_id res chain seq x y z
N MET A 1 -4.10 16.77 -16.24
CA MET A 1 -3.32 15.85 -17.10
C MET A 1 -3.97 14.46 -17.09
N PRO A 2 -3.90 13.65 -18.16
CA PRO A 2 -4.39 12.26 -18.13
C PRO A 2 -3.57 11.42 -17.14
N ALA A 3 -4.18 10.39 -16.57
CA ALA A 3 -3.47 9.43 -15.72
C ALA A 3 -2.46 8.61 -16.55
N LEU A 4 -1.35 8.23 -15.92
CA LEU A 4 -0.26 7.47 -16.52
C LEU A 4 -0.12 6.10 -15.85
N ALA A 5 0.24 5.10 -16.66
CA ALA A 5 0.47 3.70 -16.26
C ALA A 5 1.53 3.07 -17.18
N PRO A 6 2.05 1.88 -16.87
CA PRO A 6 2.97 1.17 -17.77
C PRO A 6 2.37 0.86 -19.14
N SER A 7 1.07 0.57 -19.20
CA SER A 7 0.35 0.23 -20.43
C SER A 7 -0.96 0.99 -20.53
N ARG A 8 -1.40 1.28 -21.76
CA ARG A 8 -2.66 1.97 -22.02
C ARG A 8 -3.83 1.09 -21.59
N SER A 9 -4.77 1.66 -20.82
CA SER A 9 -5.98 0.97 -20.37
C SER A 9 -7.13 1.95 -20.19
N PHE A 10 -8.36 1.44 -20.12
CA PHE A 10 -9.53 2.24 -19.81
C PHE A 10 -9.81 2.17 -18.30
N ASN A 11 -9.99 3.33 -17.66
CA ASN A 11 -10.41 3.39 -16.26
C ASN A 11 -11.94 3.59 -16.19
N PRO A 12 -12.71 2.56 -15.75
CA PRO A 12 -14.16 2.64 -15.71
C PRO A 12 -14.68 3.63 -14.65
N MET A 13 -13.94 3.88 -13.56
CA MET A 13 -14.37 4.79 -12.50
C MET A 13 -14.33 6.26 -12.94
N SER A 14 -13.34 6.62 -13.75
CA SER A 14 -13.20 8.00 -14.26
C SER A 14 -13.72 8.18 -15.70
N MET A 15 -14.12 7.09 -16.36
CA MET A 15 -14.47 7.03 -17.79
C MET A 15 -13.40 7.65 -18.69
N ARG A 16 -12.13 7.51 -18.34
CA ARG A 16 -10.99 8.09 -19.08
C ARG A 16 -10.00 7.02 -19.48
N MET A 17 -9.36 7.25 -20.63
CA MET A 17 -8.20 6.44 -21.04
C MET A 17 -6.98 6.83 -20.21
N ILE A 18 -6.40 5.84 -19.55
CA ILE A 18 -5.06 5.93 -18.98
C ILE A 18 -4.05 5.80 -20.12
N ARG A 19 -3.08 6.72 -20.17
CA ARG A 19 -2.02 6.68 -21.19
C ARG A 19 -0.85 5.82 -20.71
N SER A 20 -0.20 5.16 -21.65
CA SER A 20 1.11 4.55 -21.41
C SER A 20 2.13 5.65 -21.15
N ALA A 21 2.88 5.55 -20.06
CA ALA A 21 3.96 6.47 -19.72
C ALA A 21 5.10 6.35 -20.74
N SER A 22 5.58 7.49 -21.24
CA SER A 22 6.85 7.52 -22.00
C SER A 22 8.04 7.33 -21.07
N LYS A 23 9.25 7.18 -21.62
CA LYS A 23 10.48 7.18 -20.81
C LYS A 23 10.64 8.52 -20.08
N ASP A 24 10.38 9.63 -20.77
CA ASP A 24 10.44 10.98 -20.18
C ASP A 24 9.42 11.16 -19.05
N ASP A 25 8.22 10.56 -19.17
CA ASP A 25 7.24 10.55 -18.08
C ASP A 25 7.77 9.81 -16.86
N ILE A 26 8.41 8.65 -17.06
CA ILE A 26 8.99 7.85 -15.97
C ILE A 26 10.10 8.65 -15.28
N VAL A 27 11.05 9.21 -16.04
CA VAL A 27 12.14 10.04 -15.51
C VAL A 27 11.59 11.22 -14.71
N ARG A 28 10.68 11.99 -15.30
CA ARG A 28 10.07 13.16 -14.66
C ARG A 28 9.33 12.79 -13.36
N ILE A 29 8.62 11.66 -13.34
CA ILE A 29 7.92 11.21 -12.13
C ILE A 29 8.91 10.74 -11.06
N THR A 30 9.96 10.04 -11.45
CA THR A 30 11.02 9.59 -10.55
C THR A 30 11.75 10.80 -9.92
N GLU A 31 12.13 11.80 -10.71
CA GLU A 31 12.72 13.05 -10.21
C GLU A 31 11.77 13.83 -9.28
N ALA A 32 10.47 13.82 -9.60
CA ALA A 32 9.46 14.44 -8.75
C ALA A 32 9.35 13.77 -7.37
N HIS A 33 9.64 12.47 -7.23
CA HIS A 33 9.70 11.83 -5.91
C HIS A 33 10.90 12.35 -5.10
N GLY A 34 12.08 12.52 -5.72
CA GLY A 34 13.23 13.13 -5.05
C GLY A 34 12.95 14.56 -4.59
N THR A 35 12.31 15.35 -5.45
CA THR A 35 11.86 16.72 -5.11
C THR A 35 10.84 16.72 -3.97
N ALA A 36 9.85 15.82 -4.01
CA ALA A 36 8.84 15.70 -2.97
C ALA A 36 9.45 15.29 -1.62
N ALA A 37 10.43 14.38 -1.63
CA ALA A 37 11.13 13.97 -0.42
C ALA A 37 11.94 15.14 0.18
N GLN A 38 12.61 15.93 -0.66
CA GLN A 38 13.30 17.14 -0.20
C GLN A 38 12.32 18.13 0.45
N LEU A 39 11.17 18.37 -0.18
CA LEU A 39 10.14 19.27 0.37
C LEU A 39 9.56 18.77 1.69
N ALA A 40 9.39 17.46 1.86
CA ALA A 40 8.96 16.88 3.13
C ALA A 40 9.99 17.17 4.23
N ILE A 41 11.28 16.99 3.96
CA ILE A 41 12.35 17.28 4.93
C ILE A 41 12.39 18.77 5.27
N ASP A 42 12.30 19.63 4.25
CA ASP A 42 12.29 21.09 4.45
C ASP A 42 11.06 21.55 5.26
N SER A 43 10.01 20.73 5.28
CA SER A 43 8.79 20.94 6.09
C SER A 43 8.88 20.34 7.50
N GLY A 44 10.00 19.71 7.87
CA GLY A 44 10.24 19.16 9.21
C GLY A 44 9.80 17.71 9.43
N PHE A 45 9.59 16.93 8.36
CA PHE A 45 9.35 15.48 8.51
C PHE A 45 10.67 14.73 8.83
N ASP A 46 10.63 13.81 9.81
CA ASP A 46 11.79 13.00 10.23
C ASP A 46 12.03 11.75 9.37
N ALA A 47 11.06 11.39 8.54
CA ALA A 47 11.10 10.24 7.66
C ALA A 47 10.19 10.44 6.44
N VAL A 48 10.51 9.74 5.36
CA VAL A 48 9.68 9.66 4.15
C VAL A 48 9.39 8.21 3.82
N GLU A 49 8.19 7.92 3.32
CA GLU A 49 7.84 6.59 2.81
C GLU A 49 7.51 6.66 1.32
N ILE A 50 8.23 5.87 0.51
CA ILE A 50 7.97 5.72 -0.92
C ILE A 50 6.93 4.61 -1.13
N HIS A 51 5.84 4.93 -1.83
CA HIS A 51 4.77 3.97 -1.99
C HIS A 51 4.93 3.08 -3.23
N PHE A 52 5.35 1.84 -3.03
CA PHE A 52 5.46 0.79 -4.04
C PHE A 52 4.40 -0.31 -3.89
N GLY A 53 3.20 0.06 -3.42
CA GLY A 53 2.08 -0.84 -3.16
C GLY A 53 0.85 -0.61 -4.06
N HIS A 54 -0.06 -1.59 -4.01
CA HIS A 54 -1.47 -1.44 -4.39
C HIS A 54 -1.80 -1.08 -5.85
N ASN A 55 -0.90 -1.32 -6.79
CA ASN A 55 -0.99 -0.95 -8.20
C ASN A 55 -1.09 0.57 -8.46
N TYR A 56 -0.57 1.40 -7.55
CA TYR A 56 -0.15 2.77 -7.89
C TYR A 56 1.02 2.76 -8.87
N PHE A 57 1.38 3.94 -9.39
CA PHE A 57 2.29 4.10 -10.54
C PHE A 57 3.47 3.12 -10.57
N ALA A 58 4.41 3.18 -9.62
CA ALA A 58 5.58 2.30 -9.60
C ALA A 58 5.22 0.81 -9.45
N SER A 59 4.33 0.46 -8.52
CA SER A 59 3.89 -0.93 -8.32
C SER A 59 3.11 -1.52 -9.50
N SER A 60 2.45 -0.68 -10.31
CA SER A 60 1.78 -1.15 -11.52
C SER A 60 2.78 -1.62 -12.58
N PHE A 61 4.02 -1.08 -12.59
CA PHE A 61 5.11 -1.62 -13.41
C PHE A 61 5.56 -3.00 -12.94
N LEU A 62 5.48 -3.29 -11.63
CA LEU A 62 5.78 -4.62 -11.10
C LEU A 62 4.76 -5.66 -11.57
N SER A 63 3.49 -5.34 -11.72
CA SER A 63 2.45 -6.32 -12.04
C SER A 63 2.52 -6.81 -13.50
N PRO A 64 2.76 -8.11 -13.78
CA PRO A 64 2.66 -8.66 -15.15
C PRO A 64 1.27 -8.50 -15.76
N LYS A 65 0.22 -8.40 -14.92
CA LYS A 65 -1.17 -8.18 -15.32
C LYS A 65 -1.43 -6.79 -15.88
N LEU A 66 -0.65 -5.79 -15.44
CA LEU A 66 -0.84 -4.39 -15.80
C LEU A 66 0.27 -3.88 -16.73
N ASN A 67 1.46 -4.47 -16.68
CA ASN A 67 2.61 -4.06 -17.45
C ASN A 67 2.89 -5.00 -18.62
N HIS A 68 2.35 -4.64 -19.78
CA HIS A 68 2.54 -5.37 -21.04
C HIS A 68 3.64 -4.76 -21.93
N ARG A 69 4.48 -3.89 -21.38
CA ARG A 69 5.54 -3.20 -22.15
C ARG A 69 6.54 -4.21 -22.71
N LYS A 70 7.13 -3.84 -23.85
CA LYS A 70 8.17 -4.62 -24.55
C LYS A 70 9.54 -3.92 -24.54
N ASP A 71 9.65 -2.79 -23.83
CA ASP A 71 10.89 -2.05 -23.66
C ASP A 71 11.59 -2.43 -22.34
N SER A 72 12.62 -1.67 -21.96
CA SER A 72 13.43 -1.87 -20.75
C SER A 72 12.66 -1.70 -19.43
N TYR A 73 11.37 -1.39 -19.48
CA TYR A 73 10.48 -1.26 -18.32
C TYR A 73 9.41 -2.36 -18.26
N GLY A 74 9.46 -3.39 -19.12
CA GLY A 74 8.53 -4.54 -19.08
C GLY A 74 9.18 -5.87 -19.41
N GLY A 75 8.38 -6.94 -19.34
CA GLY A 75 8.84 -8.32 -19.52
C GLY A 75 9.44 -8.91 -18.24
N SER A 76 10.76 -9.05 -18.20
CA SER A 76 11.46 -9.64 -17.05
C SER A 76 11.21 -8.85 -15.76
N LEU A 77 11.33 -9.53 -14.61
CA LEU A 77 11.18 -8.88 -13.31
C LEU A 77 12.17 -7.72 -13.13
N ALA A 78 13.43 -7.88 -13.56
CA ALA A 78 14.43 -6.82 -13.51
C ALA A 78 14.01 -5.56 -14.29
N ASN A 79 13.41 -5.72 -15.47
CA ASN A 79 12.89 -4.58 -16.23
C ASN A 79 11.67 -3.95 -15.55
N ARG A 80 10.74 -4.77 -15.04
CA ARG A 80 9.54 -4.29 -14.33
C ARG A 80 9.87 -3.56 -13.03
N ALA A 81 10.89 -4.02 -12.29
CA ALA A 81 11.36 -3.43 -11.04
C ALA A 81 12.17 -2.13 -11.24
N ARG A 82 12.56 -1.82 -12.48
CA ARG A 82 13.39 -0.65 -12.80
C ARG A 82 12.82 0.65 -12.24
N VAL A 83 11.52 0.90 -12.39
CA VAL A 83 10.89 2.14 -11.88
C VAL A 83 10.98 2.22 -10.34
N VAL A 84 10.80 1.10 -9.65
CA VAL A 84 10.89 1.03 -8.19
C VAL A 84 12.32 1.35 -7.73
N LEU A 85 13.31 0.66 -8.31
CA LEU A 85 14.72 0.83 -7.94
C LEU A 85 15.25 2.23 -8.29
N GLU A 86 14.95 2.74 -9.49
CA GLU A 86 15.34 4.09 -9.92
C GLU A 86 14.70 5.17 -9.04
N THR A 87 13.44 4.98 -8.63
CA THR A 87 12.76 5.91 -7.72
C THR A 87 13.38 5.91 -6.32
N ALA A 88 13.66 4.73 -5.74
CA ALA A 88 14.31 4.63 -4.44
C ALA A 88 15.69 5.31 -4.44
N ARG A 89 16.51 5.04 -5.46
CA ARG A 89 17.82 5.70 -5.66
C ARG A 89 17.73 7.20 -5.79
N THR A 90 16.74 7.68 -6.55
CA THR A 90 16.55 9.12 -6.76
C THR A 90 16.15 9.82 -5.47
N VAL A 91 15.30 9.19 -4.66
CA VAL A 91 14.95 9.72 -3.33
C VAL A 91 16.17 9.72 -2.42
N ARG A 92 16.91 8.61 -2.30
CA ARG A 92 18.16 8.55 -1.52
C ARG A 92 19.18 9.60 -1.96
N ALA A 93 19.37 9.78 -3.26
CA ALA A 93 20.30 10.78 -3.79
C ALA A 93 19.87 12.22 -3.45
N ALA A 94 18.56 12.49 -3.44
CA ALA A 94 18.04 13.80 -3.07
C ALA A 94 18.19 14.08 -1.56
N VAL A 95 17.97 13.08 -0.71
CA VAL A 95 17.87 13.31 0.74
C VAL A 95 19.11 12.93 1.54
N GLY A 96 19.99 12.09 0.99
CA GLY A 96 21.14 11.54 1.71
C GLY A 96 20.69 10.79 2.97
N ASP A 97 21.44 10.95 4.06
CA ASP A 97 21.15 10.30 5.36
C ASP A 97 20.46 11.26 6.36
N ARG A 98 19.80 12.31 5.87
CA ARG A 98 19.16 13.33 6.71
C ARG A 98 17.93 12.82 7.45
N VAL A 99 17.22 11.86 6.85
CA VAL A 99 15.98 11.27 7.36
C VAL A 99 15.92 9.79 6.99
N ALA A 100 15.09 9.02 7.69
CA ALA A 100 14.83 7.64 7.32
C ALA A 100 14.00 7.56 6.03
N ILE A 101 14.36 6.65 5.12
CA ILE A 101 13.65 6.37 3.88
C ILE A 101 13.02 4.98 3.99
N LEU A 102 11.70 4.93 4.08
CA LEU A 102 10.94 3.69 4.04
C LEU A 102 10.44 3.42 2.62
N ALA A 103 10.23 2.16 2.29
CA ALA A 103 9.46 1.78 1.11
C ALA A 103 8.31 0.84 1.48
N LYS A 104 7.08 1.24 1.13
CA LYS A 104 5.90 0.37 1.27
C LYS A 104 5.82 -0.56 0.06
N LEU A 105 6.25 -1.80 0.20
CA LEU A 105 6.37 -2.77 -0.88
C LEU A 105 5.15 -3.71 -0.94
N ASN A 106 4.52 -3.81 -2.12
CA ASN A 106 3.51 -4.85 -2.35
C ASN A 106 4.16 -6.23 -2.31
N MET A 107 3.59 -7.17 -1.56
CA MET A 107 4.00 -8.57 -1.54
C MET A 107 3.28 -9.38 -2.61
N ASP A 108 1.99 -9.11 -2.81
CA ASP A 108 1.20 -9.75 -3.85
C ASP A 108 0.04 -8.86 -4.30
N ASP A 109 -0.40 -8.96 -5.55
CA ASP A 109 -1.52 -8.18 -6.07
C ASP A 109 -2.90 -8.74 -5.66
N GLY A 110 -2.97 -9.98 -5.19
CA GLY A 110 -4.23 -10.67 -4.86
C GLY A 110 -5.11 -10.95 -6.07
N VAL A 111 -4.55 -11.06 -7.28
CA VAL A 111 -5.29 -11.34 -8.53
C VAL A 111 -4.52 -12.28 -9.48
N PRO A 112 -5.20 -13.20 -10.19
CA PRO A 112 -4.55 -14.12 -11.13
C PRO A 112 -3.72 -13.40 -12.21
N GLY A 113 -2.47 -13.82 -12.35
CA GLY A 113 -1.48 -13.23 -13.27
C GLY A 113 -0.86 -11.90 -12.80
N GLY A 114 -1.09 -11.51 -11.54
CA GLY A 114 -0.46 -10.35 -10.91
C GLY A 114 0.97 -10.62 -10.42
N PHE A 115 1.49 -9.66 -9.67
CA PHE A 115 2.73 -9.74 -8.90
C PHE A 115 2.52 -10.61 -7.66
N TRP A 116 3.51 -11.44 -7.30
CA TRP A 116 3.43 -12.41 -6.21
C TRP A 116 4.69 -12.41 -5.33
N VAL A 117 4.59 -13.09 -4.19
CA VAL A 117 5.57 -13.04 -3.09
C VAL A 117 6.97 -13.46 -3.53
N ASP A 118 7.09 -14.42 -4.44
CA ASP A 118 8.37 -14.86 -5.00
C ASP A 118 9.11 -13.73 -5.73
N GLU A 119 8.38 -12.94 -6.52
CA GLU A 119 8.93 -11.75 -7.17
C GLU A 119 9.18 -10.61 -6.17
N ALA A 120 8.31 -10.46 -5.16
CA ALA A 120 8.46 -9.46 -4.10
C ALA A 120 9.73 -9.68 -3.27
N ILE A 121 10.07 -10.93 -2.95
CA ILE A 121 11.32 -11.30 -2.29
C ILE A 121 12.52 -10.79 -3.08
N GLN A 122 12.55 -11.03 -4.39
CA GLN A 122 13.66 -10.60 -5.23
C GLN A 122 13.77 -9.07 -5.29
N VAL A 123 12.65 -8.35 -5.34
CA VAL A 123 12.63 -6.88 -5.32
C VAL A 123 13.09 -6.34 -3.97
N ALA A 124 12.68 -6.96 -2.86
CA ALA A 124 13.14 -6.60 -1.52
C ALA A 124 14.66 -6.78 -1.38
N GLN A 125 15.21 -7.89 -1.90
CA GLN A 125 16.66 -8.14 -1.92
C GLN A 125 17.42 -7.12 -2.77
N TRP A 126 16.85 -6.68 -3.91
CA TRP A 126 17.48 -5.61 -4.71
C TRP A 126 17.46 -4.27 -4.00
N LEU A 127 16.35 -3.91 -3.33
CA LEU A 127 16.27 -2.68 -2.54
C LEU A 127 17.28 -2.71 -1.37
N GLU A 128 17.42 -3.86 -0.70
CA GLU A 128 18.42 -4.08 0.34
C GLU A 128 19.85 -3.94 -0.20
N ALA A 129 20.18 -4.66 -1.26
CA ALA A 129 21.52 -4.66 -1.85
C ALA A 129 21.93 -3.27 -2.38
N ASP A 130 20.94 -2.48 -2.82
CA ASP A 130 21.14 -1.11 -3.29
C ASP A 130 21.34 -0.11 -2.15
N GLY A 131 20.87 -0.42 -0.94
CA GLY A 131 20.96 0.47 0.23
C GLY A 131 20.17 1.78 0.09
N SER A 132 19.22 1.85 -0.85
CA SER A 132 18.46 3.07 -1.12
C SER A 132 17.32 3.33 -0.13
N VAL A 133 16.98 2.35 0.71
CA VAL A 133 15.94 2.43 1.74
C VAL A 133 16.44 1.86 3.07
N ASP A 134 15.96 2.43 4.16
CA ASP A 134 16.34 2.05 5.54
C ASP A 134 15.41 0.99 6.13
N ALA A 135 14.17 0.88 5.63
CA ALA A 135 13.24 -0.18 6.02
C ALA A 135 12.18 -0.44 4.94
N LEU A 136 11.55 -1.62 4.99
CA LEU A 136 10.38 -1.94 4.17
C LEU A 136 9.13 -2.09 5.02
N GLU A 137 8.06 -1.37 4.67
CA GLU A 137 6.71 -1.72 5.15
C GLU A 137 6.04 -2.65 4.15
N LEU A 138 5.61 -3.82 4.63
CA LEU A 138 5.08 -4.86 3.76
C LEU A 138 3.55 -4.76 3.65
N THR A 139 3.04 -4.69 2.43
CA THR A 139 1.60 -4.62 2.16
C THR A 139 1.16 -5.63 1.08
N MET A 140 -0.12 -5.72 0.77
CA MET A 140 -0.63 -6.58 -0.30
C MET A 140 -1.90 -6.01 -0.95
N GLY A 141 -2.25 -6.58 -2.09
CA GLY A 141 -3.48 -6.33 -2.83
C GLY A 141 -3.35 -5.27 -3.90
N SER A 142 -4.51 -4.99 -4.50
CA SER A 142 -4.66 -4.04 -5.60
C SER A 142 -5.81 -3.10 -5.30
N SER A 143 -5.55 -1.79 -5.21
CA SER A 143 -6.63 -0.80 -5.09
C SER A 143 -7.49 -0.72 -6.37
N LEU A 144 -6.95 -1.21 -7.49
CA LEU A 144 -7.60 -1.17 -8.80
C LEU A 144 -8.42 -2.42 -9.11
N LEU A 145 -7.84 -3.60 -8.88
CA LEU A 145 -8.36 -4.88 -9.37
C LEU A 145 -9.05 -5.69 -8.27
N ASN A 146 -8.61 -5.56 -7.02
CA ASN A 146 -9.16 -6.31 -5.89
C ASN A 146 -9.02 -5.53 -4.57
N PRO A 147 -9.77 -4.41 -4.42
CA PRO A 147 -9.57 -3.47 -3.31
C PRO A 147 -9.84 -4.12 -1.95
N MET A 148 -10.76 -5.07 -1.86
CA MET A 148 -11.08 -5.74 -0.60
C MET A 148 -10.00 -6.74 -0.16
N TYR A 149 -9.09 -7.17 -1.03
CA TYR A 149 -8.01 -8.05 -0.62
C TYR A 149 -7.03 -7.34 0.34
N LEU A 150 -6.80 -6.03 0.14
CA LEU A 150 -6.06 -5.17 1.06
C LEU A 150 -6.80 -5.01 2.41
N PHE A 151 -8.12 -4.93 2.36
CA PHE A 151 -8.99 -4.70 3.52
C PHE A 151 -9.75 -5.97 3.90
N LYS A 152 -9.13 -6.86 4.68
CA LYS A 152 -9.87 -7.99 5.27
C LYS A 152 -10.98 -7.50 6.20
N GLY A 153 -12.13 -8.16 6.17
CA GLY A 153 -13.37 -7.80 6.84
C GLY A 153 -14.54 -7.67 5.87
N ASP A 154 -15.59 -6.99 6.32
CA ASP A 154 -16.81 -6.78 5.54
C ASP A 154 -16.57 -5.88 4.32
N ALA A 155 -17.34 -6.09 3.25
CA ALA A 155 -17.35 -5.22 2.08
C ALA A 155 -18.44 -4.12 2.24
N PRO A 156 -18.09 -2.83 2.37
CA PRO A 156 -19.03 -1.76 2.65
C PRO A 156 -19.68 -1.24 1.34
N VAL A 157 -20.34 -2.13 0.61
CA VAL A 157 -20.87 -1.87 -0.76
C VAL A 157 -21.83 -0.68 -0.77
N ARG A 158 -22.68 -0.53 0.26
CA ARG A 158 -23.66 0.55 0.34
C ARG A 158 -22.97 1.91 0.50
N GLU A 159 -21.99 1.98 1.38
CA GLU A 159 -21.21 3.18 1.66
C GLU A 159 -20.36 3.57 0.45
N PHE A 160 -19.79 2.61 -0.28
CA PHE A 160 -19.10 2.88 -1.54
C PHE A 160 -20.02 3.44 -2.61
N ALA A 161 -21.17 2.79 -2.83
CA ALA A 161 -22.11 3.26 -3.84
C ALA A 161 -22.59 4.68 -3.54
N ALA A 162 -22.72 5.06 -2.26
CA ALA A 162 -23.11 6.40 -1.85
C ALA A 162 -22.08 7.48 -2.25
N ALA A 163 -20.80 7.12 -2.40
CA ALA A 163 -19.73 8.03 -2.82
C ALA A 163 -19.62 8.17 -4.36
N MET A 164 -20.41 7.44 -5.13
CA MET A 164 -20.32 7.42 -6.60
C MET A 164 -21.43 8.25 -7.27
N PRO A 165 -21.16 8.88 -8.43
CA PRO A 165 -22.18 9.56 -9.22
C PRO A 165 -23.14 8.57 -9.89
N GLN A 166 -24.34 9.04 -10.27
CA GLN A 166 -25.20 8.30 -11.18
C GLN A 166 -24.62 8.32 -12.61
N PRO A 167 -24.75 7.24 -13.41
CA PRO A 167 -25.48 5.98 -13.13
C PRO A 167 -24.66 4.89 -12.40
N VAL A 168 -23.37 5.13 -12.12
CA VAL A 168 -22.45 4.14 -11.54
C VAL A 168 -22.95 3.63 -10.17
N ARG A 169 -23.50 4.53 -9.36
CA ARG A 169 -24.10 4.19 -8.06
C ARG A 169 -25.16 3.09 -8.16
N LEU A 170 -26.10 3.19 -9.09
CA LEU A 170 -27.15 2.17 -9.28
C LEU A 170 -26.54 0.83 -9.68
N GLY A 171 -25.55 0.83 -10.58
CA GLY A 171 -24.82 -0.37 -10.96
C GLY A 171 -24.19 -1.05 -9.74
N VAL A 172 -23.43 -0.32 -8.93
CA VAL A 172 -22.79 -0.89 -7.74
C VAL A 172 -23.80 -1.35 -6.69
N GLN A 173 -24.95 -0.69 -6.53
CA GLN A 173 -25.99 -1.19 -5.62
C GLN A 173 -26.58 -2.53 -6.06
N LEU A 174 -26.67 -2.79 -7.36
CA LEU A 174 -27.23 -4.02 -7.93
C LEU A 174 -26.23 -5.17 -7.95
N ILE A 175 -24.99 -4.93 -8.41
CA ILE A 175 -23.98 -6.00 -8.62
C ILE A 175 -22.77 -5.93 -7.68
N GLY A 176 -22.70 -4.92 -6.79
CA GLY A 176 -21.52 -4.66 -5.97
C GLY A 176 -21.16 -5.79 -5.01
N LYS A 177 -22.13 -6.59 -4.54
CA LYS A 177 -21.84 -7.77 -3.69
C LYS A 177 -21.06 -8.87 -4.42
N GLN A 178 -21.18 -8.95 -5.75
CA GLN A 178 -20.40 -9.88 -6.58
C GLN A 178 -19.04 -9.30 -6.97
N MET A 179 -18.88 -7.97 -6.97
CA MET A 179 -17.62 -7.30 -7.29
C MET A 179 -16.71 -7.11 -6.07
N PHE A 180 -17.29 -6.74 -4.92
CA PHE A 180 -16.57 -6.51 -3.67
C PHE A 180 -16.64 -7.77 -2.80
N HIS A 181 -15.70 -8.68 -3.05
CA HIS A 181 -15.52 -9.88 -2.24
C HIS A 181 -15.20 -9.49 -0.80
N ALA A 182 -15.93 -10.05 0.17
CA ALA A 182 -15.52 -9.99 1.56
C ALA A 182 -14.42 -11.04 1.78
N TYR A 183 -13.34 -10.65 2.46
CA TYR A 183 -12.30 -11.57 2.87
C TYR A 183 -12.36 -11.71 4.40
N PRO A 184 -12.46 -12.92 4.96
CA PRO A 184 -12.49 -13.11 6.40
C PRO A 184 -11.34 -12.39 7.09
N TYR A 185 -11.66 -11.65 8.14
CA TYR A 185 -10.66 -11.01 8.97
C TYR A 185 -10.05 -12.02 9.95
N ARG A 186 -8.73 -11.96 10.10
CA ARG A 186 -7.95 -12.54 11.20
C ARG A 186 -6.91 -11.51 11.60
N ASP A 187 -6.50 -11.47 12.86
CA ASP A 187 -5.36 -10.65 13.26
C ASP A 187 -4.10 -11.10 12.51
N LEU A 188 -3.18 -10.17 12.26
CA LEU A 188 -1.92 -10.40 11.56
C LEU A 188 -2.09 -11.12 10.20
N PHE A 189 -3.14 -10.81 9.45
CA PHE A 189 -3.50 -11.54 8.23
C PHE A 189 -2.47 -11.48 7.10
N MET A 190 -1.47 -10.57 7.18
CA MET A 190 -0.36 -10.48 6.23
C MET A 190 0.94 -11.15 6.72
N LEU A 191 0.98 -11.64 7.97
CA LEU A 191 2.20 -12.17 8.61
C LEU A 191 2.81 -13.34 7.83
N GLU A 192 1.97 -14.19 7.25
CA GLU A 192 2.42 -15.38 6.54
C GLU A 192 3.24 -15.06 5.28
N GLN A 193 2.80 -14.07 4.50
CA GLN A 193 3.55 -13.55 3.35
C GLN A 193 4.78 -12.76 3.83
N ALA A 194 4.60 -11.94 4.86
CA ALA A 194 5.68 -11.11 5.40
C ALA A 194 6.86 -11.93 5.93
N ARG A 195 6.60 -13.08 6.56
CA ARG A 195 7.63 -14.03 7.03
C ARG A 195 8.56 -14.49 5.91
N GLN A 196 8.03 -14.67 4.70
CA GLN A 196 8.84 -15.12 3.56
C GLN A 196 9.85 -14.05 3.13
N ILE A 197 9.44 -12.78 3.14
CA ILE A 197 10.36 -11.66 2.90
C ILE A 197 11.33 -11.52 4.07
N ARG A 198 10.87 -11.58 5.31
CA ARG A 198 11.74 -11.52 6.50
C ARG A 198 12.85 -12.56 6.46
N ALA A 199 12.56 -13.77 6.00
CA ALA A 199 13.57 -14.83 5.86
C ALA A 199 14.62 -14.54 4.77
N ALA A 200 14.34 -13.64 3.84
CA ALA A 200 15.16 -13.39 2.66
C ALA A 200 16.00 -12.10 2.71
N VAL A 201 15.73 -11.21 3.67
CA VAL A 201 16.41 -9.91 3.84
C VAL A 201 16.75 -9.64 5.30
N LYS A 202 17.68 -8.73 5.57
CA LYS A 202 18.14 -8.31 6.90
C LYS A 202 17.79 -6.88 7.27
N LEU A 203 17.51 -6.00 6.29
CA LEU A 203 17.08 -4.64 6.58
C LEU A 203 15.81 -4.62 7.45
N PRO A 204 15.60 -3.57 8.27
CA PRO A 204 14.42 -3.46 9.10
C PRO A 204 13.10 -3.60 8.33
N LEU A 205 12.15 -4.30 8.92
CA LEU A 205 10.82 -4.52 8.35
C LEU A 205 9.72 -4.02 9.28
N VAL A 206 8.69 -3.43 8.67
CA VAL A 206 7.46 -3.01 9.33
C VAL A 206 6.35 -3.99 8.93
N LEU A 207 5.78 -4.70 9.91
CA LEU A 207 4.63 -5.57 9.69
C LEU A 207 3.33 -4.76 9.70
N LEU A 208 2.59 -4.80 8.60
CA LEU A 208 1.22 -4.30 8.50
C LEU A 208 0.23 -5.48 8.49
N GLY A 209 -1.04 -5.18 8.77
CA GLY A 209 -2.16 -6.07 8.42
C GLY A 209 -2.82 -6.74 9.61
N GLY A 210 -3.64 -5.99 10.34
CA GLY A 210 -4.43 -6.54 11.46
C GLY A 210 -3.66 -6.58 12.78
N VAL A 211 -2.79 -5.60 13.02
CA VAL A 211 -2.20 -5.33 14.35
C VAL A 211 -3.19 -4.47 15.12
N THR A 212 -3.79 -5.03 16.17
CA THR A 212 -4.93 -4.42 16.91
C THR A 212 -4.75 -4.44 18.44
N ASP A 213 -3.77 -5.18 18.94
CA ASP A 213 -3.48 -5.34 20.36
C ASP A 213 -1.99 -5.65 20.60
N LYS A 214 -1.59 -5.69 21.88
CA LYS A 214 -0.21 -5.97 22.30
C LYS A 214 0.26 -7.38 21.90
N ALA A 215 -0.62 -8.37 21.92
CA ALA A 215 -0.27 -9.75 21.55
C ALA A 215 0.12 -9.84 20.07
N GLY A 216 -0.58 -9.10 19.21
CA GLY A 216 -0.23 -8.96 17.80
C GLY A 216 1.13 -8.29 17.60
N MET A 217 1.43 -7.24 18.38
CA MET A 217 2.75 -6.58 18.37
C MET A 217 3.86 -7.53 18.80
N ASP A 218 3.67 -8.24 19.92
CA ASP A 218 4.67 -9.16 20.47
C ASP A 218 4.96 -10.31 19.52
N THR A 219 3.93 -10.82 18.84
CA THR A 219 4.10 -11.84 17.78
C THR A 219 4.96 -11.29 16.64
N ALA A 220 4.70 -10.07 16.18
CA ALA A 220 5.51 -9.45 15.12
C ALA A 220 6.98 -9.32 15.53
N MET A 221 7.25 -8.81 16.74
CA MET A 221 8.61 -8.64 17.24
C MET A 221 9.34 -9.98 17.39
N ALA A 222 8.64 -11.01 17.90
CA ALA A 222 9.20 -12.37 18.04
C ALA A 222 9.54 -13.01 16.68
N GLU A 223 8.85 -12.61 15.61
CA GLU A 223 9.07 -13.06 14.23
C GLU A 223 10.15 -12.25 13.50
N GLY A 224 10.80 -11.29 14.18
CA GLY A 224 11.93 -10.52 13.64
C GLY A 224 11.53 -9.27 12.85
N PHE A 225 10.32 -8.74 13.06
CA PHE A 225 9.94 -7.43 12.55
C PHE A 225 10.30 -6.36 13.58
N GLU A 226 10.98 -5.29 13.16
CA GLU A 226 11.41 -4.20 14.05
C GLU A 226 10.27 -3.25 14.39
N PHE A 227 9.26 -3.18 13.52
CA PHE A 227 8.12 -2.28 13.69
C PHE A 227 6.81 -2.93 13.28
N VAL A 228 5.71 -2.34 13.74
CA VAL A 228 4.35 -2.64 13.28
C VAL A 228 3.66 -1.37 12.78
N ALA A 229 2.83 -1.51 11.75
CA ALA A 229 1.99 -0.44 11.25
C ALA A 229 0.52 -0.68 11.62
N MET A 230 -0.11 0.36 12.18
CA MET A 230 -1.52 0.33 12.59
C MET A 230 -2.28 1.47 11.90
N ALA A 231 -3.43 1.17 11.31
CA ALA A 231 -4.26 2.16 10.61
C ALA A 231 -5.68 2.21 11.16
N ARG A 232 -6.53 1.24 10.80
CA ARG A 232 -7.96 1.21 11.18
C ARG A 232 -8.17 1.18 12.70
N ALA A 233 -7.27 0.55 13.44
CA ALA A 233 -7.28 0.53 14.90
C ALA A 233 -7.10 1.94 15.49
N LEU A 234 -6.10 2.69 15.01
CA LEU A 234 -5.85 4.07 15.45
C LEU A 234 -6.90 5.06 14.95
N LEU A 235 -7.53 4.78 13.80
CA LEU A 235 -8.67 5.57 13.33
C LEU A 235 -9.89 5.42 14.24
N ARG A 236 -10.03 4.27 14.91
CA ARG A 236 -11.07 4.01 15.91
C ARG A 236 -10.69 4.59 17.27
N GLU A 237 -9.44 4.44 17.68
CA GLU A 237 -8.90 4.87 18.98
C GLU A 237 -7.51 5.49 18.77
N PRO A 238 -7.41 6.82 18.56
CA PRO A 238 -6.14 7.49 18.32
C PRO A 238 -5.12 7.36 19.46
N ASP A 239 -5.59 7.10 20.68
CA ASP A 239 -4.81 6.91 21.90
C ASP A 239 -4.49 5.43 22.21
N LEU A 240 -4.85 4.49 21.33
CA LEU A 240 -4.74 3.05 21.57
C LEU A 240 -3.32 2.61 21.96
N VAL A 241 -2.27 3.19 21.35
CA VAL A 241 -0.87 2.82 21.67
C VAL A 241 -0.54 3.17 23.12
N ASN A 242 -0.97 4.33 23.60
CA ASN A 242 -0.77 4.73 24.99
C ASN A 242 -1.53 3.80 25.94
N ARG A 243 -2.77 3.46 25.59
CA ARG A 243 -3.59 2.51 26.37
C ARG A 243 -2.98 1.11 26.42
N ILE A 244 -2.36 0.64 25.34
CA ILE A 244 -1.60 -0.61 25.31
C ILE A 244 -0.36 -0.54 26.21
N ALA A 245 0.33 0.61 26.24
CA ALA A 245 1.47 0.81 27.11
C ALA A 245 1.08 0.80 28.60
N GLU A 246 -0.10 1.33 28.93
CA GLU A 246 -0.67 1.33 30.29
C GLU A 246 -1.25 -0.03 30.70
N ASP A 247 -2.00 -0.70 29.81
CA ASP A 247 -2.55 -2.04 30.00
C ASP A 247 -2.34 -2.89 28.75
N ALA A 248 -1.42 -3.85 28.83
CA ALA A 248 -1.12 -4.79 27.75
C ALA A 248 -2.33 -5.63 27.29
N ARG A 249 -3.44 -5.65 28.04
CA ARG A 249 -4.69 -6.32 27.65
C ARG A 249 -5.62 -5.43 26.83
N ALA A 250 -5.30 -4.15 26.65
CA ALA A 250 -6.07 -3.25 25.81
C ALA A 250 -6.13 -3.78 24.38
N LYS A 251 -7.34 -3.79 23.81
CA LYS A 251 -7.61 -4.21 22.44
C LYS A 251 -8.36 -3.13 21.70
N SER A 252 -8.09 -3.01 20.41
CA SER A 252 -8.85 -2.09 19.57
C SER A 252 -10.33 -2.46 19.51
N LEU A 253 -11.19 -1.45 19.55
CA LEU A 253 -12.62 -1.50 19.30
C LEU A 253 -12.96 -1.48 17.80
N CYS A 254 -11.96 -1.54 16.92
CA CYS A 254 -12.20 -1.62 15.48
C CYS A 254 -12.87 -2.95 15.15
N ILE A 255 -14.08 -2.88 14.56
CA ILE A 255 -14.84 -4.08 14.18
C ILE A 255 -14.59 -4.52 12.73
N HIS A 256 -13.56 -3.96 12.06
CA HIS A 256 -13.17 -4.33 10.69
C HIS A 256 -14.28 -4.23 9.62
N CYS A 257 -15.29 -3.39 9.84
CA CYS A 257 -16.42 -3.21 8.91
C CYS A 257 -16.05 -2.48 7.60
N ASN A 258 -14.82 -1.96 7.49
CA ASN A 258 -14.26 -1.21 6.36
C ASN A 258 -15.04 0.03 5.91
N LYS A 259 -16.10 0.44 6.63
CA LYS A 259 -16.88 1.65 6.33
C LYS A 259 -16.10 2.96 6.43
N CYS A 260 -14.92 2.92 7.06
CA CYS A 260 -13.96 4.03 7.01
C CYS A 260 -13.37 4.25 5.61
N MET A 261 -13.26 3.21 4.78
CA MET A 261 -12.60 3.30 3.48
C MET A 261 -13.30 4.29 2.52
N PRO A 262 -14.63 4.29 2.34
CA PRO A 262 -15.30 5.31 1.52
C PRO A 262 -15.19 6.73 2.06
N THR A 263 -14.87 6.92 3.35
CA THR A 263 -14.80 8.26 3.95
C THR A 263 -13.60 9.08 3.47
N ILE A 264 -12.59 8.46 2.86
CA ILE A 264 -11.38 9.12 2.36
C ILE A 264 -11.68 10.27 1.39
N PHE A 265 -12.81 10.20 0.67
CA PHE A 265 -13.26 11.27 -0.23
C PHE A 265 -13.82 12.51 0.48
N SER A 266 -14.01 12.44 1.81
CA SER A 266 -14.63 13.48 2.64
C SER A 266 -13.83 13.83 3.91
N GLY A 267 -12.65 13.23 4.08
CA GLY A 267 -11.93 13.19 5.34
C GLY A 267 -12.01 11.80 5.99
N ALA A 268 -10.88 11.09 5.94
CA ALA A 268 -10.74 9.73 6.46
C ALA A 268 -11.08 9.66 7.95
N ARG A 269 -12.04 8.81 8.33
CA ARG A 269 -12.50 8.65 9.71
C ARG A 269 -13.10 7.28 9.97
N CYS A 270 -13.17 6.91 11.24
CA CYS A 270 -13.97 5.78 11.67
C CYS A 270 -15.43 6.23 11.79
N VAL A 271 -16.35 5.53 11.13
CA VAL A 271 -17.79 5.89 11.14
C VAL A 271 -18.47 5.65 12.48
N LEU A 272 -17.79 4.98 13.41
CA LEU A 272 -18.27 4.70 14.76
C LEU A 272 -17.78 5.74 15.79
N VAL A 273 -16.91 6.64 15.39
CA VAL A 273 -16.41 7.75 16.23
C VAL A 273 -17.21 8.99 15.84
N GLU A 274 -17.83 9.63 16.82
CA GLU A 274 -18.54 10.89 16.59
C GLU A 274 -17.55 11.96 16.13
N ARG A 275 -17.99 12.85 15.22
CA ARG A 275 -17.17 13.99 14.85
C ARG A 275 -17.08 14.91 16.07
N ALA A 276 -15.88 15.14 16.57
CA ALA A 276 -15.63 16.33 17.39
C ALA A 276 -16.05 17.53 16.53
N GLY A 277 -17.02 18.30 17.04
CA GLY A 277 -17.56 19.50 16.37
C GLY A 277 -16.53 20.62 16.29
#